data_AF-A0AAW0QVK0-F1
#
_entry.id   AF-A0AAW0QVK0-F1
#
_cell.length_a   1.000
_cell.length_b   1.000
_cell.length_c   1.000
_cell.angle_alpha   90.00
_cell.angle_beta   90.00
_cell.angle_gamma   90.00
#
_symmetry.space_group_name_H-M   'P 1'
#
loop_
_entity.id
_entity.type
_entity.pdbx_description
1 polymer ?
#
loop_
_entity_poly.entity_id
_entity_poly.type
_entity_poly.pdbx_seq_one_letter_code
_entity_poly.pdbx_strand_id
1 'polypeptide(L)'
;MVKDGNSKRKASEEPPSPTATKKASFFDSDSDSHVNNQSPLPNQQVPTVVCENEPALVAETSTNIAVHQENTSVVLFPYDPDITSASALLCRQCRKTTSVATTQLPVSATIEEREGEIEFRVVNNDNKRESLIILTGLKCIFQNQLPEMPKDYIARLVYDRAHLSIAIVKKPLEVVGGITYRPFKGLQFAEIVFCAISSEQQVRGYGAHLMSHLKDYVKATSDVMHLLTYADNSAIGYFKKQGFTKEITLPRSVWMGRIKDYEGGTIMQCSMLPRVRYLEMGRMLLKQKGCVVAKIRAISKSHVIHQPPKQWTSGITPIDPLSIAAIRASGWSPDMDELARQPRHGPNYKQLLHLLNDLQNHQSSWPFLNPVNKDDVPDYYDVIKEPMDLSAMEAKLLADQYETPEAFITDAQLMFDNCRKYNIGTTPYTKSANKLERYMWQKLKAVPEWSHLDA
;
A
#
# COMPACT_ATOMS: atom_id res chain seq x y z
N MET A 1 -12.52 -13.84 19.56
CA MET A 1 -12.68 -14.12 20.99
C MET A 1 -13.66 -15.29 21.14
N VAL A 2 -13.26 -16.46 21.64
CA VAL A 2 -14.19 -17.50 22.10
C VAL A 2 -13.56 -18.15 23.33
N LYS A 3 -14.32 -18.29 24.42
CA LYS A 3 -13.95 -19.05 25.62
C LYS A 3 -14.30 -20.52 25.37
N ASP A 4 -13.32 -21.37 25.11
CA ASP A 4 -13.53 -22.81 25.09
C ASP A 4 -13.46 -23.38 26.51
N GLY A 5 -14.63 -23.71 27.05
CA GLY A 5 -14.77 -24.63 28.18
C GLY A 5 -14.83 -26.06 27.65
N ASN A 6 -13.81 -26.87 27.94
CA ASN A 6 -13.79 -28.28 27.55
C ASN A 6 -13.83 -29.17 28.80
N SER A 7 -14.97 -29.81 29.02
CA SER A 7 -15.14 -30.92 29.96
C SER A 7 -15.66 -32.15 29.19
N LYS A 8 -14.79 -33.16 29.13
CA LYS A 8 -15.02 -34.62 28.98
C LYS A 8 -16.03 -35.13 27.92
N ARG A 9 -15.47 -35.87 26.95
CA ARG A 9 -16.14 -36.77 25.99
C ARG A 9 -16.84 -37.95 26.68
N LYS A 10 -18.07 -38.27 26.24
CA LYS A 10 -18.57 -39.64 26.02
C LYS A 10 -19.64 -39.62 24.91
N ALA A 11 -19.73 -40.73 24.19
CA ALA A 11 -20.30 -40.88 22.85
C ALA A 11 -21.83 -41.07 22.78
N SER A 12 -22.30 -41.02 21.52
CA SER A 12 -23.42 -41.71 20.86
C SER A 12 -24.81 -41.04 20.73
N GLU A 13 -25.28 -41.12 19.47
CA GLU A 13 -26.65 -41.08 18.94
C GLU A 13 -27.24 -39.74 18.43
N GLU A 14 -27.49 -39.73 17.11
CA GLU A 14 -28.45 -38.91 16.34
C GLU A 14 -29.61 -39.85 15.90
N PRO A 15 -30.76 -39.39 15.38
CA PRO A 15 -31.40 -38.06 15.39
C PRO A 15 -32.91 -38.22 15.85
N PRO A 16 -33.93 -37.36 15.60
CA PRO A 16 -34.31 -36.67 14.35
C PRO A 16 -34.73 -35.18 14.47
N SER A 17 -34.83 -34.52 13.32
CA SER A 17 -35.49 -33.23 13.13
C SER A 17 -37.02 -33.32 13.27
N PRO A 18 -37.70 -32.21 13.61
CA PRO A 18 -38.79 -31.76 12.74
C PRO A 18 -38.91 -30.24 12.54
N THR A 19 -39.20 -29.89 11.28
CA THR A 19 -40.10 -28.86 10.73
C THR A 19 -40.55 -27.60 11.51
N ALA A 20 -40.32 -26.45 10.86
CA ALA A 20 -41.20 -25.30 10.59
C ALA A 20 -42.00 -24.62 11.74
N THR A 21 -41.94 -23.28 11.84
CA THR A 21 -42.96 -22.32 11.31
C THR A 21 -42.66 -20.87 11.74
N LYS A 22 -42.95 -19.94 10.83
CA LYS A 22 -43.05 -18.46 10.87
C LYS A 22 -43.35 -17.79 12.22
N LYS A 23 -42.81 -16.58 12.41
CA LYS A 23 -43.62 -15.38 12.73
C LYS A 23 -42.89 -14.05 12.44
N ALA A 24 -43.62 -13.16 11.79
CA ALA A 24 -43.32 -11.74 11.61
C ALA A 24 -44.05 -10.91 12.69
N SER A 25 -43.49 -9.75 13.01
CA SER A 25 -44.11 -8.57 13.66
C SER A 25 -43.10 -7.43 13.46
N PHE A 26 -43.28 -6.42 12.62
CA PHE A 26 -44.29 -5.35 12.58
C PHE A 26 -44.47 -4.62 13.92
N PHE A 27 -43.83 -3.45 14.03
CA PHE A 27 -44.35 -2.24 14.65
C PHE A 27 -43.79 -1.03 13.90
N ASP A 28 -44.69 -0.28 13.27
CA ASP A 28 -44.51 1.10 12.81
C ASP A 28 -44.40 2.05 14.01
N SER A 29 -43.66 3.14 13.83
CA SER A 29 -44.16 4.48 14.16
C SER A 29 -43.24 5.56 13.59
N ASP A 30 -43.80 6.32 12.65
CA ASP A 30 -43.35 7.60 12.13
C ASP A 30 -43.12 8.66 13.22
N SER A 31 -42.23 9.63 12.95
CA SER A 31 -42.55 11.07 13.04
C SER A 31 -41.38 11.97 12.59
N ASP A 32 -41.60 12.58 11.43
CA ASP A 32 -41.51 14.01 11.14
C ASP A 32 -40.30 14.88 11.50
N SER A 33 -39.73 15.42 10.41
CA SER A 33 -39.48 16.85 10.14
C SER A 33 -38.37 17.58 10.91
N HIS A 34 -37.37 18.07 10.17
CA HIS A 34 -37.22 19.52 9.99
C HIS A 34 -36.30 19.84 8.80
N VAL A 35 -36.90 20.52 7.83
CA VAL A 35 -36.28 21.30 6.76
C VAL A 35 -35.61 22.52 7.40
N ASN A 36 -34.37 22.84 6.98
CA ASN A 36 -34.04 24.26 6.83
C ASN A 36 -33.04 24.53 5.69
N ASN A 37 -33.48 25.41 4.82
CA ASN A 37 -32.78 26.00 3.69
C ASN A 37 -31.69 26.96 4.17
N GLN A 38 -30.52 26.95 3.53
CA GLN A 38 -29.76 28.18 3.30
C GLN A 38 -29.16 28.18 1.89
N SER A 39 -29.38 29.32 1.23
CA SER A 39 -29.24 29.62 -0.20
C SER A 39 -27.78 29.76 -0.68
N PRO A 40 -27.54 29.73 -2.01
CA PRO A 40 -26.21 29.70 -2.61
C PRO A 40 -25.56 31.08 -2.77
N LEU A 41 -24.23 31.12 -2.62
CA LEU A 41 -23.39 32.29 -2.92
C LEU A 41 -23.26 32.52 -4.45
N PRO A 42 -23.08 33.79 -4.89
CA PRO A 42 -23.28 34.19 -6.29
C PRO A 42 -22.11 33.87 -7.23
N ASN A 43 -22.49 33.59 -8.48
CA ASN A 43 -21.66 33.45 -9.69
C ASN A 43 -20.51 34.49 -9.76
N GLN A 44 -19.27 34.00 -9.81
CA GLN A 44 -18.16 34.73 -10.43
C GLN A 44 -17.92 34.16 -11.83
N GLN A 45 -18.17 35.00 -12.83
CA GLN A 45 -17.84 34.78 -14.23
C GLN A 45 -16.33 34.53 -14.38
N VAL A 46 -15.97 33.35 -14.87
CA VAL A 46 -14.62 33.08 -15.37
C VAL A 46 -14.54 33.66 -16.79
N PRO A 47 -13.60 34.57 -17.10
CA PRO A 47 -13.45 35.06 -18.46
C PRO A 47 -12.95 33.93 -19.38
N THR A 48 -13.74 33.64 -20.39
CA THR A 48 -13.41 32.77 -21.52
C THR A 48 -12.34 33.46 -22.37
N VAL A 49 -11.10 32.97 -22.31
CA VAL A 49 -10.09 33.35 -23.31
C VAL A 49 -10.22 32.37 -24.47
N VAL A 50 -10.82 32.87 -25.55
CA VAL A 50 -10.78 32.26 -26.88
C VAL A 50 -9.38 32.48 -27.43
N CYS A 51 -8.68 31.40 -27.77
CA CYS A 51 -7.50 31.47 -28.64
C CYS A 51 -7.87 30.78 -29.96
N GLU A 52 -7.99 31.60 -30.99
CA GLU A 52 -8.16 31.19 -32.39
C GLU A 52 -6.83 30.63 -32.95
N ASN A 53 -6.93 29.53 -33.72
CA ASN A 53 -6.20 29.11 -34.94
C ASN A 53 -4.65 29.28 -34.97
N GLU A 54 -3.78 28.30 -35.26
CA GLU A 54 -3.69 27.22 -36.28
C GLU A 54 -2.42 26.35 -35.99
N PRO A 55 -2.04 25.30 -36.76
CA PRO A 55 -2.85 24.30 -37.46
C PRO A 55 -2.48 22.86 -37.04
N ALA A 56 -3.43 21.95 -37.26
CA ALA A 56 -3.28 20.51 -37.06
C ALA A 56 -2.48 19.87 -38.21
N LEU A 57 -1.48 19.06 -37.87
CA LEU A 57 -0.85 18.12 -38.79
C LEU A 57 -1.66 16.82 -38.78
N VAL A 58 -2.42 16.64 -39.86
CA VAL A 58 -3.13 15.43 -40.23
C VAL A 58 -2.13 14.38 -40.69
N ALA A 59 -2.23 13.16 -40.15
CA ALA A 59 -1.73 11.97 -40.80
C ALA A 59 -2.85 10.93 -40.77
N GLU A 60 -3.59 10.86 -41.88
CA GLU A 60 -4.47 9.75 -42.21
C GLU A 60 -3.62 8.50 -42.46
N THR A 61 -4.12 7.33 -42.05
CA THR A 61 -4.13 6.15 -42.92
C THR A 61 -5.17 5.18 -42.39
N SER A 62 -6.24 5.04 -43.16
CA SER A 62 -7.20 3.95 -43.07
C SER A 62 -6.55 2.64 -43.54
N THR A 63 -6.92 1.51 -42.93
CA THR A 63 -7.15 0.25 -43.66
C THR A 63 -8.08 -0.65 -42.83
N ASN A 64 -9.23 -0.97 -43.41
CA ASN A 64 -10.06 -2.11 -43.03
C ASN A 64 -9.43 -3.41 -43.61
N ILE A 65 -9.62 -4.56 -42.94
CA ILE A 65 -10.24 -5.80 -43.48
C ILE A 65 -9.83 -7.05 -42.65
N ALA A 66 -10.86 -7.88 -42.42
CA ALA A 66 -10.92 -9.33 -42.19
C ALA A 66 -10.49 -9.94 -40.84
N VAL A 67 -11.51 -10.43 -40.16
CA VAL A 67 -11.48 -11.51 -39.17
C VAL A 67 -11.15 -12.82 -39.88
N HIS A 68 -10.07 -13.49 -39.46
CA HIS A 68 -9.94 -14.94 -39.56
C HIS A 68 -9.25 -15.47 -38.30
N GLN A 69 -9.93 -16.43 -37.66
CA GLN A 69 -9.44 -17.21 -36.53
C GLN A 69 -8.28 -18.12 -36.97
N GLU A 70 -7.18 -18.11 -36.23
CA GLU A 70 -6.46 -19.26 -35.65
C GLU A 70 -5.05 -18.85 -35.18
N ASN A 71 -4.58 -19.42 -34.07
CA ASN A 71 -3.30 -19.22 -33.37
C ASN A 71 -3.08 -17.90 -32.59
N THR A 72 -3.46 -17.90 -31.31
CA THR A 72 -3.03 -16.90 -30.32
C THR A 72 -1.67 -17.24 -29.70
N SER A 73 -0.60 -16.82 -30.37
CA SER A 73 0.65 -16.42 -29.72
C SER A 73 0.69 -14.89 -29.75
N VAL A 74 0.31 -14.24 -28.65
CA VAL A 74 0.35 -12.77 -28.55
C VAL A 74 1.80 -12.36 -28.28
N VAL A 75 2.48 -11.88 -29.32
CA VAL A 75 3.78 -11.24 -29.22
C VAL A 75 3.57 -9.85 -28.64
N LEU A 76 4.11 -9.60 -27.44
CA LEU A 76 4.16 -8.26 -26.85
C LEU A 76 5.19 -7.42 -27.63
N PHE A 77 4.75 -6.32 -28.24
CA PHE A 77 5.60 -5.41 -29.02
C PHE A 77 6.67 -4.72 -28.15
N PRO A 78 7.89 -4.47 -28.68
CA PRO A 78 8.99 -3.87 -27.94
C PRO A 78 8.79 -2.37 -27.64
N TYR A 79 9.30 -1.96 -26.48
CA TYR A 79 9.34 -0.58 -25.97
C TYR A 79 10.46 0.24 -26.64
N ASP A 80 10.14 1.47 -27.07
CA ASP A 80 11.01 2.43 -27.78
C ASP A 80 11.98 3.19 -26.81
N PRO A 81 13.29 3.38 -27.09
CA PRO A 81 14.34 3.47 -26.07
C PRO A 81 14.79 4.87 -25.57
N ASP A 82 14.16 5.98 -25.93
CA ASP A 82 14.77 7.32 -25.72
C ASP A 82 14.63 7.97 -24.32
N ILE A 83 14.75 7.22 -23.22
CA ILE A 83 14.74 7.85 -21.87
C ILE A 83 15.72 7.18 -20.90
N THR A 84 17.00 7.10 -21.27
CA THR A 84 18.12 7.00 -20.32
C THR A 84 19.17 8.06 -20.61
N SER A 85 18.78 9.33 -20.53
CA SER A 85 19.74 10.41 -20.29
C SER A 85 19.27 11.24 -19.08
N ALA A 86 19.43 10.66 -17.89
CA ALA A 86 19.49 11.47 -16.69
C ALA A 86 20.79 12.27 -16.74
N SER A 87 20.69 13.55 -17.05
CA SER A 87 21.82 14.48 -17.06
C SER A 87 22.52 14.43 -15.71
N ALA A 88 23.76 13.95 -15.70
CA ALA A 88 24.69 14.15 -14.62
C ALA A 88 24.95 15.66 -14.49
N LEU A 89 24.34 16.30 -13.48
CA LEU A 89 24.78 17.60 -12.99
C LEU A 89 26.09 17.38 -12.24
N LEU A 90 27.19 17.38 -12.98
CA LEU A 90 28.54 17.49 -12.44
C LEU A 90 28.67 18.83 -11.72
N CYS A 91 28.75 18.78 -10.38
CA CYS A 91 29.25 19.88 -9.58
C CYS A 91 30.71 20.16 -10.00
N ARG A 92 30.96 21.32 -10.63
CA ARG A 92 32.26 21.71 -11.21
C ARG A 92 33.35 22.07 -10.19
N GLN A 93 33.18 21.82 -8.89
CA GLN A 93 34.04 22.42 -7.85
C GLN A 93 34.74 21.45 -6.87
N CYS A 94 34.98 20.18 -7.20
CA CYS A 94 35.84 19.33 -6.37
C CYS A 94 36.68 18.36 -7.22
N ARG A 95 37.91 18.75 -7.56
CA ARG A 95 38.95 17.84 -8.05
C ARG A 95 39.58 17.13 -6.86
N LYS A 96 38.98 16.02 -6.44
CA LYS A 96 39.70 14.97 -5.70
C LYS A 96 39.28 13.63 -6.29
N THR A 97 40.22 12.98 -6.98
CA THR A 97 40.11 11.61 -7.47
C THR A 97 40.17 10.67 -6.29
N THR A 98 39.01 10.25 -5.81
CA THR A 98 38.89 9.07 -4.95
C THR A 98 38.25 7.98 -5.81
N SER A 99 38.93 6.85 -5.97
CA SER A 99 38.39 5.68 -6.66
C SER A 99 37.19 5.17 -5.88
N VAL A 100 36.00 5.61 -6.27
CA VAL A 100 34.75 5.05 -5.76
C VAL A 100 34.62 3.66 -6.37
N ALA A 101 34.81 2.63 -5.55
CA ALA A 101 34.43 1.27 -5.91
C ALA A 101 32.98 1.32 -6.39
N THR A 102 32.77 0.94 -7.65
CA THR A 102 31.44 0.93 -8.28
C THR A 102 30.62 -0.17 -7.61
N THR A 103 29.94 0.16 -6.50
CA THR A 103 28.87 -0.67 -5.97
C THR A 103 27.77 -0.66 -7.03
N GLN A 104 27.70 -1.70 -7.85
CA GLN A 104 26.63 -1.88 -8.83
C GLN A 104 25.31 -1.81 -8.07
N LEU A 105 24.49 -0.79 -8.37
CA LEU A 105 23.10 -0.76 -7.92
C LEU A 105 22.42 -2.06 -8.40
N PRO A 106 21.63 -2.73 -7.56
CA PRO A 106 20.97 -3.96 -7.98
C PRO A 106 20.14 -3.71 -9.24
N VAL A 107 20.35 -4.55 -10.26
CA VAL A 107 19.65 -4.46 -11.54
C VAL A 107 18.16 -4.67 -11.28
N SER A 108 17.34 -3.73 -11.76
CA SER A 108 15.88 -3.77 -11.57
C SER A 108 15.26 -4.87 -12.44
N ALA A 109 14.23 -5.55 -11.93
CA ALA A 109 13.45 -6.54 -12.69
C ALA A 109 13.00 -6.05 -14.09
N THR A 110 12.73 -4.75 -14.23
CA THR A 110 12.37 -4.12 -15.50
C THR A 110 13.52 -4.13 -16.53
N ILE A 111 14.76 -4.00 -16.07
CA ILE A 111 15.95 -4.04 -16.92
C ILE A 111 16.19 -5.49 -17.36
N GLU A 112 16.15 -6.44 -16.42
CA GLU A 112 16.32 -7.86 -16.76
C GLU A 112 15.26 -8.36 -17.76
N GLU A 113 14.01 -7.88 -17.67
CA GLU A 113 12.98 -8.21 -18.65
C GLU A 113 13.28 -7.60 -20.02
N ARG A 114 13.74 -6.34 -20.05
CA ARG A 114 14.12 -5.65 -21.30
C ARG A 114 15.28 -6.35 -22.00
N GLU A 115 16.27 -6.81 -21.23
CA GLU A 115 17.42 -7.55 -21.73
C GLU A 115 17.04 -9.00 -22.13
N GLY A 116 15.83 -9.44 -21.78
CA GLY A 116 15.31 -10.77 -22.09
C GLY A 116 15.88 -11.87 -21.21
N GLU A 117 16.44 -11.52 -20.05
CA GLU A 117 16.94 -12.46 -19.04
C GLU A 117 15.80 -13.11 -18.26
N ILE A 118 14.73 -12.35 -18.04
CA ILE A 118 13.48 -12.83 -17.45
C ILE A 118 12.31 -12.63 -18.41
N GLU A 119 11.26 -13.42 -18.22
CA GLU A 119 9.98 -13.25 -18.87
C GLU A 119 8.83 -13.59 -17.91
N PHE A 120 7.64 -13.06 -18.22
CA PHE A 120 6.42 -13.32 -17.45
C PHE A 120 5.51 -14.26 -18.23
N ARG A 121 5.27 -15.45 -17.69
CA ARG A 121 4.42 -16.47 -18.32
C ARG A 121 3.18 -16.74 -17.49
N VAL A 122 2.01 -16.67 -18.13
CA VAL A 122 0.75 -17.12 -17.54
C VAL A 122 0.53 -18.58 -17.93
N VAL A 123 0.42 -19.44 -16.94
CA VAL A 123 0.25 -20.90 -17.10
C VAL A 123 -0.91 -21.40 -16.25
N ASN A 124 -1.52 -22.50 -16.69
CA ASN A 124 -2.43 -23.31 -15.91
C ASN A 124 -2.12 -24.78 -16.14
N ASN A 125 -2.82 -25.67 -15.45
CA ASN A 125 -2.69 -27.10 -15.70
C ASN A 125 -3.39 -27.48 -17.01
N ASP A 126 -2.70 -27.30 -18.13
CA ASP A 126 -3.12 -27.67 -19.49
C ASP A 126 -2.51 -29.01 -19.96
N ASN A 127 -1.92 -29.78 -19.05
CA ASN A 127 -1.15 -31.01 -19.31
C ASN A 127 0.08 -30.83 -20.21
N LYS A 128 0.52 -29.61 -20.55
CA LYS A 128 1.75 -29.42 -21.30
C LYS A 128 2.97 -29.50 -20.40
N ARG A 129 4.06 -30.06 -20.93
CA ARG A 129 5.32 -30.25 -20.21
C ARG A 129 5.86 -28.94 -19.62
N GLU A 130 5.90 -27.87 -20.41
CA GLU A 130 6.41 -26.57 -19.95
C GLU A 130 5.56 -25.97 -18.83
N SER A 131 4.23 -25.97 -18.99
CA SER A 131 3.31 -25.50 -17.95
C SER A 131 3.50 -26.27 -16.66
N LEU A 132 3.63 -27.60 -16.73
CA LEU A 132 3.87 -28.44 -15.55
C LEU A 132 5.21 -28.16 -14.87
N ILE A 133 6.28 -27.90 -15.63
CA ILE A 133 7.59 -27.51 -15.08
C ILE A 133 7.44 -26.20 -14.30
N ILE A 134 6.80 -25.19 -14.89
CA ILE A 134 6.62 -23.87 -14.26
C ILE A 134 5.74 -23.99 -13.00
N LEU A 135 4.61 -24.70 -13.09
CA LEU A 135 3.73 -24.94 -11.95
C LEU A 135 4.43 -25.71 -10.83
N THR A 136 5.28 -26.68 -11.18
CA THR A 136 6.09 -27.41 -10.19
C THR A 136 7.07 -26.49 -9.48
N GLY A 137 7.76 -25.61 -10.23
CA GLY A 137 8.66 -24.61 -9.68
C GLY A 137 7.94 -23.65 -8.73
N LEU A 138 6.79 -23.12 -9.15
CA LEU A 138 5.94 -22.27 -8.31
C LEU A 138 5.49 -22.97 -7.03
N LYS A 139 5.00 -24.22 -7.15
CA LYS A 139 4.63 -25.04 -6.00
C LYS A 139 5.77 -25.14 -4.99
N CYS A 140 6.99 -25.42 -5.45
CA CYS A 140 8.16 -25.50 -4.56
C CYS A 140 8.47 -24.17 -3.88
N ILE A 141 8.40 -23.04 -4.61
CA ILE A 141 8.59 -21.70 -4.03
C ILE A 141 7.52 -21.42 -2.98
N PHE A 142 6.25 -21.62 -3.29
CA PHE A 142 5.16 -21.39 -2.34
C PHE A 142 5.30 -22.26 -1.09
N GLN A 143 5.65 -23.54 -1.23
CA GLN A 143 5.88 -24.45 -0.09
C GLN A 143 7.04 -24.00 0.81
N ASN A 144 8.03 -23.31 0.26
CA ASN A 144 9.17 -22.80 1.02
C ASN A 144 8.89 -21.42 1.64
N GLN A 145 8.21 -20.53 0.91
CA GLN A 145 7.96 -19.15 1.34
C GLN A 145 6.70 -19.00 2.20
N LEU A 146 5.78 -19.97 2.17
CA LEU A 146 4.54 -19.99 2.94
C LEU A 146 4.50 -21.21 3.87
N PRO A 147 5.32 -21.25 4.93
CA PRO A 147 5.46 -22.43 5.79
C PRO A 147 4.21 -22.78 6.59
N GLU A 148 3.34 -21.80 6.86
CA GLU A 148 2.07 -22.00 7.56
C GLU A 148 1.00 -22.69 6.67
N MET A 149 1.21 -22.71 5.36
CA MET A 149 0.28 -23.32 4.41
C MET A 149 0.62 -24.79 4.19
N PRO A 150 -0.35 -25.73 4.33
CA PRO A 150 -0.09 -27.15 4.12
C PRO A 150 0.42 -27.45 2.71
N LYS A 151 1.48 -28.27 2.60
CA LYS A 151 2.14 -28.56 1.32
C LYS A 151 1.20 -29.17 0.28
N ASP A 152 0.33 -30.07 0.71
CA ASP A 152 -0.67 -30.72 -0.17
C ASP A 152 -1.76 -29.74 -0.60
N TYR A 153 -2.11 -28.78 0.27
CA TYR A 153 -3.05 -27.72 -0.06
C TYR A 153 -2.51 -26.82 -1.18
N ILE A 154 -1.24 -26.39 -1.06
CA ILE A 154 -0.56 -25.62 -2.11
C ILE A 154 -0.54 -26.41 -3.42
N ALA A 155 -0.08 -27.66 -3.38
CA ALA A 155 0.02 -28.49 -4.58
C ALA A 155 -1.35 -28.66 -5.27
N ARG A 156 -2.40 -28.94 -4.49
CA ARG A 156 -3.76 -29.11 -5.02
C ARG A 156 -4.24 -27.87 -5.76
N LEU A 157 -4.05 -26.67 -5.20
CA LEU A 157 -4.53 -25.43 -5.83
C LEU A 157 -3.65 -24.95 -6.99
N VAL A 158 -2.33 -25.11 -6.90
CA VAL A 158 -1.42 -24.76 -8.01
C VAL A 158 -1.71 -25.61 -9.25
N TYR A 159 -2.05 -26.89 -9.08
CA TYR A 159 -2.40 -27.78 -10.20
C TYR A 159 -3.90 -27.82 -10.55
N ASP A 160 -4.73 -27.06 -9.83
CA ASP A 160 -6.15 -27.00 -10.11
C ASP A 160 -6.41 -26.24 -11.43
N ARG A 161 -7.25 -26.80 -12.31
CA ARG A 161 -7.49 -26.23 -13.65
C ARG A 161 -8.30 -24.93 -13.62
N ALA A 162 -9.02 -24.64 -12.54
CA ALA A 162 -9.73 -23.39 -12.34
C ALA A 162 -8.80 -22.26 -11.87
N HIS A 163 -7.55 -22.57 -11.53
CA HIS A 163 -6.54 -21.61 -11.12
C HIS A 163 -5.56 -21.32 -12.27
N LEU A 164 -5.12 -20.07 -12.33
CA LEU A 164 -4.09 -19.58 -13.23
C LEU A 164 -2.90 -19.14 -12.39
N SER A 165 -1.70 -19.25 -12.93
CA SER A 165 -0.50 -18.70 -12.30
C SER A 165 0.26 -17.83 -13.27
N ILE A 166 0.65 -16.63 -12.84
CA ILE A 166 1.64 -15.81 -13.53
C ILE A 166 2.99 -16.03 -12.86
N ALA A 167 3.97 -16.47 -13.63
CA ALA A 167 5.31 -16.82 -13.16
C ALA A 167 6.36 -15.89 -13.78
N ILE A 168 7.37 -15.55 -12.99
CA ILE A 168 8.64 -14.99 -13.47
C ILE A 168 9.55 -16.16 -13.80
N VAL A 169 9.99 -16.23 -15.05
CA VAL A 169 10.85 -17.30 -15.56
C VAL A 169 12.17 -16.71 -16.04
N LYS A 170 13.28 -17.19 -15.50
CA LYS A 170 14.64 -16.95 -16.00
C LYS A 170 14.98 -18.02 -17.04
N LYS A 171 15.69 -17.62 -18.09
CA LYS A 171 16.10 -18.58 -19.13
C LYS A 171 17.07 -19.63 -18.55
N PRO A 172 16.94 -20.92 -18.93
CA PRO A 172 15.99 -21.44 -19.91
C PRO A 172 14.56 -21.65 -19.38
N LEU A 173 14.34 -22.08 -18.13
CA LEU A 173 13.02 -22.35 -17.52
C LEU A 173 13.05 -22.31 -15.97
N GLU A 174 13.93 -21.50 -15.39
CA GLU A 174 14.04 -21.36 -13.93
C GLU A 174 12.92 -20.46 -13.39
N VAL A 175 12.14 -20.95 -12.43
CA VAL A 175 11.07 -20.15 -11.81
C VAL A 175 11.64 -19.31 -10.67
N VAL A 176 11.45 -18.00 -10.73
CA VAL A 176 11.93 -17.05 -9.69
C VAL A 176 10.84 -16.74 -8.65
N GLY A 177 9.58 -16.77 -9.07
CA GLY A 177 8.44 -16.45 -8.23
C GLY A 177 7.17 -16.34 -9.05
N GLY A 178 6.04 -16.12 -8.40
CA GLY A 178 4.77 -16.01 -9.09
C GLY A 178 3.58 -15.69 -8.19
N ILE A 179 2.44 -15.50 -8.86
CA ILE A 179 1.13 -15.35 -8.24
C ILE A 179 0.19 -16.40 -8.81
N THR A 180 -0.41 -17.21 -7.94
CA THR A 180 -1.54 -18.08 -8.30
C THR A 180 -2.84 -17.37 -7.94
N TYR A 181 -3.75 -17.27 -8.91
CA TYR A 181 -5.03 -16.62 -8.75
C TYR A 181 -6.17 -17.40 -9.42
N ARG A 182 -7.39 -17.14 -8.96
CA ARG A 182 -8.62 -17.74 -9.48
C ARG A 182 -9.59 -16.65 -9.92
N PRO A 183 -9.83 -16.47 -11.23
CA PRO A 183 -10.82 -15.51 -11.71
C PRO A 183 -12.25 -16.04 -11.57
N PHE A 184 -13.18 -15.18 -11.16
CA PHE A 184 -14.61 -15.48 -11.11
C PHE A 184 -15.33 -14.76 -12.24
N LYS A 185 -15.50 -15.46 -13.37
CA LYS A 185 -16.11 -14.93 -14.59
C LYS A 185 -17.51 -14.34 -14.31
N GLY A 186 -17.78 -13.14 -14.80
CA GLY A 186 -19.06 -12.46 -14.64
C GLY A 186 -19.27 -11.80 -13.27
N LEU A 187 -18.33 -11.97 -12.33
CA LEU A 187 -18.35 -11.30 -11.02
C LEU A 187 -17.29 -10.19 -10.91
N GLN A 188 -16.55 -9.92 -11.99
CA GLN A 188 -15.55 -8.86 -12.11
C GLN A 188 -14.45 -8.88 -11.03
N PHE A 189 -14.22 -10.02 -10.38
CA PHE A 189 -13.14 -10.18 -9.39
C PHE A 189 -12.34 -11.48 -9.56
N ALA A 190 -11.11 -11.46 -9.06
CA ALA A 190 -10.28 -12.65 -8.90
C ALA A 190 -9.74 -12.76 -7.49
N GLU A 191 -9.60 -13.99 -7.00
CA GLU A 191 -8.93 -14.30 -5.74
C GLU A 191 -7.44 -14.54 -6.01
N ILE A 192 -6.56 -13.79 -5.35
CA ILE A 192 -5.15 -14.14 -5.24
C ILE A 192 -5.02 -15.18 -4.13
N VAL A 193 -4.56 -16.37 -4.49
CA VAL A 193 -4.44 -17.51 -3.59
C VAL A 193 -3.03 -17.57 -3.01
N PHE A 194 -2.00 -17.44 -3.86
CA PHE A 194 -0.60 -17.45 -3.43
C PHE A 194 0.16 -16.33 -4.13
N CYS A 195 1.09 -15.70 -3.41
CA CYS A 195 1.99 -14.68 -3.94
C CYS A 195 3.33 -14.80 -3.23
N ALA A 196 4.38 -15.19 -3.95
CA ALA A 196 5.72 -15.34 -3.37
C ALA A 196 6.82 -15.18 -4.41
N ILE A 197 7.96 -14.69 -3.95
CA ILE A 197 9.22 -14.61 -4.69
C ILE A 197 10.27 -15.39 -3.92
N SER A 198 11.13 -16.14 -4.61
CA SER A 198 12.26 -16.85 -4.00
C SER A 198 13.12 -15.90 -3.15
N SER A 199 13.50 -16.33 -1.94
CA SER A 199 14.24 -15.51 -0.97
C SER A 199 15.54 -14.91 -1.54
N GLU A 200 16.23 -15.64 -2.40
CA GLU A 200 17.49 -15.21 -3.05
C GLU A 200 17.31 -14.00 -3.97
N GLN A 201 16.08 -13.80 -4.46
CA GLN A 201 15.73 -12.78 -5.45
C GLN A 201 14.84 -11.69 -4.84
N GLN A 202 14.57 -11.71 -3.53
CA GLN A 202 13.81 -10.66 -2.87
C GLN A 202 14.56 -9.31 -2.90
N VAL A 203 13.83 -8.20 -2.72
CA VAL A 203 14.36 -6.82 -2.70
C VAL A 203 14.77 -6.24 -4.07
N ARG A 204 14.75 -7.01 -5.17
CA ARG A 204 15.04 -6.51 -6.53
C ARG A 204 13.85 -5.90 -7.29
N GLY A 205 12.72 -5.69 -6.61
CA GLY A 205 11.50 -5.13 -7.20
C GLY A 205 10.62 -6.12 -7.97
N TYR A 206 10.98 -7.41 -8.07
CA TYR A 206 10.21 -8.42 -8.79
C TYR A 206 8.74 -8.51 -8.36
N GLY A 207 8.44 -8.43 -7.04
CA GLY A 207 7.06 -8.52 -6.55
C GLY A 207 6.16 -7.40 -7.10
N ALA A 208 6.63 -6.14 -7.06
CA ALA A 208 5.87 -5.02 -7.60
C ALA A 208 5.71 -5.10 -9.13
N HIS A 209 6.75 -5.57 -9.82
CA HIS A 209 6.73 -5.76 -11.27
C HIS A 209 5.75 -6.88 -11.67
N LEU A 210 5.77 -8.00 -10.94
CA LEU A 210 4.85 -9.13 -11.10
C LEU A 210 3.39 -8.75 -10.86
N MET A 211 3.11 -7.95 -9.83
CA MET A 211 1.76 -7.46 -9.58
C MET A 211 1.29 -6.50 -10.68
N SER A 212 2.19 -5.69 -11.25
CA SER A 212 1.87 -4.80 -12.37
C SER A 212 1.53 -5.61 -13.63
N HIS A 213 2.32 -6.64 -13.93
CA HIS A 213 2.05 -7.61 -14.99
C HIS A 213 0.70 -8.32 -14.79
N LEU A 214 0.42 -8.81 -13.57
CA LEU A 214 -0.85 -9.44 -13.26
C LEU A 214 -2.03 -8.51 -13.55
N LYS A 215 -1.98 -7.27 -13.05
CA LYS A 215 -3.07 -6.29 -13.23
C LYS A 215 -3.31 -5.95 -14.69
N ASP A 216 -2.25 -5.69 -15.45
CA ASP A 216 -2.38 -5.39 -16.88
C ASP A 216 -2.88 -6.61 -17.66
N TYR A 217 -2.42 -7.81 -17.33
CA TYR A 217 -2.85 -9.06 -17.96
C TYR A 217 -4.34 -9.34 -17.72
N VAL A 218 -4.81 -9.33 -16.47
CA VAL A 218 -6.21 -9.66 -16.16
C VAL A 218 -7.18 -8.62 -16.74
N LYS A 219 -6.79 -7.34 -16.75
CA LYS A 219 -7.58 -6.27 -17.39
C LYS A 219 -7.67 -6.43 -18.90
N ALA A 220 -6.61 -6.93 -19.55
CA ALA A 220 -6.58 -7.09 -20.99
C ALA A 220 -7.30 -8.38 -21.46
N THR A 221 -7.39 -9.40 -20.60
CA THR A 221 -7.85 -10.74 -20.98
C THR A 221 -9.19 -11.14 -20.36
N SER A 222 -9.74 -10.35 -19.44
CA SER A 222 -10.98 -10.66 -18.71
C SER A 222 -11.74 -9.40 -18.26
N ASP A 223 -12.89 -9.61 -17.63
CA ASP A 223 -13.73 -8.57 -17.01
C ASP A 223 -13.31 -8.24 -15.55
N VAL A 224 -12.23 -8.84 -15.06
CA VAL A 224 -11.75 -8.67 -13.68
C VAL A 224 -11.25 -7.25 -13.47
N MET A 225 -11.87 -6.55 -12.52
CA MET A 225 -11.49 -5.21 -12.07
C MET A 225 -11.10 -5.15 -10.59
N HIS A 226 -11.39 -6.22 -9.84
CA HIS A 226 -11.09 -6.31 -8.41
C HIS A 226 -10.25 -7.55 -8.10
N LEU A 227 -9.24 -7.39 -7.25
CA LEU A 227 -8.45 -8.49 -6.71
C LEU A 227 -8.73 -8.61 -5.21
N LEU A 228 -9.11 -9.79 -4.75
CA LEU A 228 -9.29 -10.11 -3.34
C LEU A 228 -8.18 -11.06 -2.90
N THR A 229 -7.68 -10.90 -1.68
CA THR A 229 -6.68 -11.79 -1.10
C THR A 229 -6.85 -11.84 0.40
N TYR A 230 -6.52 -12.98 1.01
CA TYR A 230 -6.15 -13.02 2.42
C TYR A 230 -4.64 -12.81 2.50
N ALA A 231 -4.22 -11.80 3.28
CA ALA A 231 -2.82 -11.46 3.47
C ALA A 231 -2.40 -11.75 4.91
N ASP A 232 -1.28 -12.44 5.07
CA ASP A 232 -0.62 -12.58 6.37
C ASP A 232 -0.14 -11.22 6.88
N ASN A 233 -0.01 -11.07 8.19
CA ASN A 233 0.37 -9.81 8.83
C ASN A 233 1.67 -9.21 8.28
N SER A 234 2.65 -10.07 7.93
CA SER A 234 3.92 -9.65 7.32
C SER A 234 3.78 -9.15 5.87
N ALA A 235 2.73 -9.57 5.16
CA ALA A 235 2.49 -9.24 3.76
C ALA A 235 1.57 -8.01 3.55
N ILE A 236 0.86 -7.56 4.60
CA ILE A 236 -0.06 -6.40 4.52
C ILE A 236 0.66 -5.17 3.95
N GLY A 237 1.89 -4.88 4.38
CA GLY A 237 2.66 -3.74 3.89
C GLY A 237 2.97 -3.83 2.39
N TYR A 238 3.23 -5.03 1.88
CA TYR A 238 3.41 -5.27 0.44
C TYR A 238 2.10 -4.99 -0.31
N PHE A 239 1.00 -5.60 0.10
CA PHE A 239 -0.30 -5.43 -0.57
C PHE A 239 -0.80 -3.98 -0.52
N LYS A 240 -0.62 -3.26 0.61
CA LYS A 240 -0.89 -1.82 0.70
C LYS A 240 -0.12 -1.02 -0.36
N LYS A 241 1.18 -1.27 -0.53
CA LYS A 241 1.99 -0.63 -1.59
C LYS A 241 1.51 -0.98 -3.00
N GLN A 242 0.88 -2.14 -3.17
CA GLN A 242 0.25 -2.54 -4.42
C GLN A 242 -1.19 -2.00 -4.57
N GLY A 243 -1.67 -1.10 -3.71
CA GLY A 243 -3.00 -0.52 -3.81
C GLY A 243 -4.12 -1.43 -3.31
N PHE A 244 -3.82 -2.34 -2.40
CA PHE A 244 -4.84 -3.06 -1.64
C PHE A 244 -5.20 -2.29 -0.36
N THR A 245 -6.47 -2.35 0.02
CA THR A 245 -7.02 -1.83 1.27
C THR A 245 -7.70 -2.94 2.06
N LYS A 246 -7.84 -2.76 3.38
CA LYS A 246 -8.64 -3.65 4.24
C LYS A 246 -10.14 -3.42 4.05
N GLU A 247 -10.52 -2.28 3.47
CA GLU A 247 -11.91 -1.95 3.19
C GLU A 247 -12.40 -2.69 1.95
N ILE A 248 -13.35 -3.61 2.15
CA ILE A 248 -13.92 -4.41 1.06
C ILE A 248 -15.17 -3.70 0.55
N THR A 249 -15.04 -3.00 -0.58
CA THR A 249 -16.16 -2.29 -1.22
C THR A 249 -17.04 -3.21 -2.06
N LEU A 250 -16.56 -4.40 -2.44
CA LEU A 250 -17.37 -5.39 -3.13
C LEU A 250 -18.49 -5.92 -2.22
N PRO A 251 -19.74 -6.00 -2.71
CA PRO A 251 -20.86 -6.53 -1.92
C PRO A 251 -20.56 -7.94 -1.42
N ARG A 252 -20.86 -8.22 -0.14
CA ARG A 252 -20.61 -9.55 0.47
C ARG A 252 -21.23 -10.70 -0.34
N SER A 253 -22.40 -10.49 -0.93
CA SER A 253 -23.08 -11.48 -1.79
C SER A 253 -22.27 -11.91 -3.02
N VAL A 254 -21.33 -11.07 -3.47
CA VAL A 254 -20.49 -11.35 -4.65
C VAL A 254 -19.37 -12.32 -4.31
N TRP A 255 -18.69 -12.14 -3.16
CA TRP A 255 -17.44 -12.84 -2.86
C TRP A 255 -17.53 -13.82 -1.68
N MET A 256 -18.44 -13.60 -0.73
CA MET A 256 -18.57 -14.44 0.47
C MET A 256 -18.97 -15.86 0.10
N GLY A 257 -18.26 -16.85 0.64
CA GLY A 257 -18.43 -18.27 0.32
C GLY A 257 -17.83 -18.71 -1.03
N ARG A 258 -17.23 -17.78 -1.80
CA ARG A 258 -16.55 -18.11 -3.08
C ARG A 258 -15.03 -18.16 -2.93
N ILE A 259 -14.47 -17.29 -2.10
CA ILE A 259 -13.05 -17.27 -1.74
C ILE A 259 -12.80 -18.13 -0.50
N LYS A 260 -11.54 -18.50 -0.26
CA LYS A 260 -11.15 -19.26 0.92
C LYS A 260 -10.79 -18.33 2.07
N ASP A 261 -11.35 -18.63 3.24
CA ASP A 261 -11.01 -17.95 4.49
C ASP A 261 -9.78 -18.62 5.10
N TYR A 262 -8.79 -17.82 5.46
CA TYR A 262 -7.56 -18.29 6.11
C TYR A 262 -7.51 -17.76 7.53
N GLU A 263 -7.37 -18.65 8.50
CA GLU A 263 -7.25 -18.28 9.91
C GLU A 263 -5.99 -17.41 10.11
N GLY A 264 -6.14 -16.27 10.77
CA GLY A 264 -5.06 -15.30 10.97
C GLY A 264 -4.71 -14.43 9.75
N GLY A 265 -5.34 -14.64 8.60
CA GLY A 265 -5.21 -13.79 7.43
C GLY A 265 -6.12 -12.56 7.48
N THR A 266 -5.64 -11.42 7.00
CA THR A 266 -6.46 -10.22 6.81
C THR A 266 -6.97 -10.16 5.38
N ILE A 267 -8.29 -10.12 5.18
CA ILE A 267 -8.88 -9.89 3.86
C ILE A 267 -8.52 -8.49 3.34
N MET A 268 -8.10 -8.40 2.08
CA MET A 268 -7.76 -7.15 1.43
C MET A 268 -8.29 -7.11 -0.01
N GLN A 269 -8.69 -5.91 -0.46
CA GLN A 269 -9.19 -5.65 -1.81
C GLN A 269 -8.32 -4.65 -2.55
N CYS A 270 -8.00 -4.93 -3.81
CA CYS A 270 -7.48 -3.96 -4.78
C CYS A 270 -8.51 -3.70 -5.87
N SER A 271 -8.94 -2.45 -6.01
CA SER A 271 -9.76 -2.00 -7.13
C SER A 271 -8.86 -1.36 -8.19
N MET A 272 -8.81 -1.96 -9.38
CA MET A 272 -7.92 -1.49 -10.44
C MET A 272 -8.45 -0.23 -11.12
N LEU A 273 -7.54 0.64 -11.56
CA LEU A 273 -7.88 1.86 -12.27
C LEU A 273 -8.14 1.55 -13.75
N PRO A 274 -9.31 1.90 -14.33
CA PRO A 274 -9.67 1.47 -15.69
C PRO A 274 -8.68 1.91 -16.77
N ARG A 275 -8.24 3.17 -16.72
CA ARG A 275 -7.43 3.80 -17.78
C ARG A 275 -5.91 3.64 -17.61
N VAL A 276 -5.47 3.04 -16.51
CA VAL A 276 -4.04 2.94 -16.18
C VAL A 276 -3.47 1.61 -16.67
N ARG A 277 -2.32 1.69 -17.35
CA ARG A 277 -1.42 0.55 -17.59
C ARG A 277 -0.36 0.56 -16.49
N TYR A 278 -0.38 -0.43 -15.61
CA TYR A 278 0.42 -0.49 -14.40
C TYR A 278 1.92 -0.60 -14.70
N LEU A 279 2.31 -1.30 -15.76
CA LEU A 279 3.71 -1.37 -16.21
C LEU A 279 4.27 -0.01 -16.64
N GLU A 280 3.41 0.94 -17.04
CA GLU A 280 3.81 2.28 -17.47
C GLU A 280 3.58 3.35 -16.37
N MET A 281 3.16 2.95 -15.18
CA MET A 281 2.79 3.87 -14.11
C MET A 281 3.90 4.87 -13.78
N GLY A 282 5.15 4.42 -13.70
CA GLY A 282 6.29 5.31 -13.42
C GLY A 282 6.45 6.41 -14.47
N ARG A 283 6.31 6.06 -15.76
CA ARG A 283 6.39 7.02 -16.88
C ARG A 283 5.20 7.97 -16.86
N MET A 284 3.99 7.46 -16.62
CA MET A 284 2.78 8.26 -16.52
C MET A 284 2.89 9.30 -15.39
N LEU A 285 3.29 8.88 -14.19
CA LEU A 285 3.45 9.77 -13.04
C LEU A 285 4.54 10.83 -13.27
N LEU A 286 5.64 10.45 -13.92
CA LEU A 286 6.69 11.40 -14.28
C LEU A 286 6.19 12.49 -15.25
N LYS A 287 5.42 12.10 -16.27
CA LYS A 287 4.79 13.04 -17.21
C LYS A 287 3.77 13.95 -16.51
N GLN A 288 2.92 13.39 -15.65
CA GLN A 288 1.95 14.16 -14.87
C GLN A 288 2.63 15.18 -13.95
N LYS A 289 3.68 14.75 -13.22
CA LYS A 289 4.50 15.65 -12.40
C LYS A 289 5.13 16.76 -13.24
N GLY A 290 5.67 16.43 -14.41
CA GLY A 290 6.21 17.41 -15.35
C GLY A 290 5.19 18.46 -15.77
N CYS A 291 3.96 18.05 -16.11
CA CYS A 291 2.86 18.95 -16.46
C CYS A 291 2.49 19.89 -15.30
N VAL A 292 2.31 19.34 -14.09
CA VAL A 292 2.00 20.14 -12.89
C VAL A 292 3.11 21.14 -12.61
N VAL A 293 4.38 20.72 -12.65
CA VAL A 293 5.53 21.60 -12.44
C VAL A 293 5.61 22.69 -13.52
N ALA A 294 5.31 22.38 -14.79
CA ALA A 294 5.28 23.37 -15.85
C ALA A 294 4.20 24.44 -15.61
N LYS A 295 2.99 24.01 -15.18
CA LYS A 295 1.92 24.95 -14.82
C LYS A 295 2.27 25.81 -13.62
N ILE A 296 2.91 25.22 -12.59
CA ILE A 296 3.44 25.95 -11.44
C ILE A 296 4.46 26.98 -11.91
N ARG A 297 5.43 26.62 -12.76
CA ARG A 297 6.46 27.54 -13.27
C ARG A 297 5.91 28.69 -14.11
N ALA A 298 4.78 28.51 -14.77
CA ALA A 298 4.14 29.58 -15.55
C ALA A 298 3.60 30.72 -14.67
N ILE A 299 3.35 30.46 -13.39
CA ILE A 299 2.79 31.43 -12.43
C ILE A 299 3.83 31.79 -11.36
N SER A 300 4.53 30.79 -10.85
CA SER A 300 5.52 30.90 -9.79
C SER A 300 6.88 31.33 -10.32
N LYS A 301 7.46 32.34 -9.66
CA LYS A 301 8.84 32.79 -9.88
C LYS A 301 9.85 32.07 -8.98
N SER A 302 9.45 31.06 -8.21
CA SER A 302 10.34 30.37 -7.25
C SER A 302 11.53 29.67 -7.91
N HIS A 303 11.47 29.41 -9.22
CA HIS A 303 12.56 28.81 -9.99
C HIS A 303 13.61 29.84 -10.48
N VAL A 304 13.34 31.14 -10.31
CA VAL A 304 14.26 32.22 -10.67
C VAL A 304 15.35 32.32 -9.62
N ILE A 305 16.60 32.14 -10.05
CA ILE A 305 17.76 32.31 -9.17
C ILE A 305 18.10 33.81 -9.14
N HIS A 306 17.92 34.43 -7.99
CA HIS A 306 18.29 35.82 -7.76
C HIS A 306 19.77 35.92 -7.33
N GLN A 307 20.50 36.89 -7.89
CA GLN A 307 21.88 37.16 -7.47
C GLN A 307 21.90 37.71 -6.04
N PRO A 308 22.97 37.45 -5.27
CA PRO A 308 23.10 38.03 -3.94
C PRO A 308 23.10 39.56 -4.01
N PRO A 309 22.56 40.26 -3.00
CA PRO A 309 22.60 41.71 -2.91
C PRO A 309 24.03 42.26 -3.03
N LYS A 310 24.18 43.38 -3.74
CA LYS A 310 25.50 44.02 -3.96
C LYS A 310 26.19 44.39 -2.64
N GLN A 311 25.42 44.67 -1.59
CA GLN A 311 25.91 45.00 -0.26
C GLN A 311 26.68 43.84 0.40
N TRP A 312 26.52 42.61 -0.10
CA TRP A 312 27.22 41.43 0.43
C TRP A 312 28.56 41.14 -0.24
N THR A 313 29.05 41.99 -1.16
CA THR A 313 30.37 41.80 -1.80
C THR A 313 31.52 41.78 -0.80
N SER A 314 31.37 42.48 0.33
CA SER A 314 32.42 42.67 1.36
C SER A 314 32.20 41.81 2.62
N GLY A 315 31.15 40.99 2.64
CA GLY A 315 30.68 40.26 3.82
C GLY A 315 29.17 40.34 4.02
N ILE A 316 28.61 39.40 4.77
CA ILE A 316 27.17 39.31 5.00
C ILE A 316 26.75 40.38 6.02
N THR A 317 25.85 41.27 5.61
CA THR A 317 25.28 42.33 6.45
C THR A 317 23.75 42.23 6.46
N PRO A 318 23.06 42.57 7.56
CA PRO A 318 21.60 42.59 7.58
C PRO A 318 21.05 43.55 6.53
N ILE A 319 20.07 43.09 5.73
CA ILE A 319 19.38 43.89 4.72
C ILE A 319 17.88 43.81 5.01
N ASP A 320 17.18 44.94 4.89
CA ASP A 320 15.72 44.95 4.93
C ASP A 320 15.14 44.11 3.78
N PRO A 321 14.44 43.00 4.04
CA PRO A 321 13.88 42.16 2.98
C PRO A 321 12.90 42.91 2.07
N LEU A 322 12.18 43.93 2.58
CA LEU A 322 11.22 44.72 1.78
C LEU A 322 11.92 45.65 0.77
N SER A 323 13.21 45.96 1.00
CA SER A 323 14.03 46.70 0.04
C SER A 323 14.36 45.88 -1.21
N ILE A 324 14.21 44.54 -1.16
CA ILE A 324 14.47 43.64 -2.28
C ILE A 324 13.20 43.49 -3.11
N ALA A 325 13.20 44.06 -4.32
CA ALA A 325 12.03 44.10 -5.20
C ALA A 325 11.41 42.72 -5.48
N ALA A 326 12.23 41.65 -5.55
CA ALA A 326 11.75 40.28 -5.75
C ALA A 326 10.99 39.73 -4.53
N ILE A 327 11.46 40.00 -3.31
CA ILE A 327 10.81 39.60 -2.05
C ILE A 327 9.50 40.37 -1.89
N ARG A 328 9.50 41.68 -2.15
CA ARG A 328 8.28 42.48 -2.16
C ARG A 328 7.25 41.96 -3.17
N ALA A 329 7.69 41.57 -4.36
CA ALA A 329 6.83 41.05 -5.42
C ALA A 329 6.29 39.63 -5.17
N SER A 330 6.91 38.85 -4.27
CA SER A 330 6.35 37.54 -3.87
C SER A 330 5.21 37.66 -2.86
N GLY A 331 4.90 38.89 -2.40
CA GLY A 331 3.94 39.12 -1.34
C GLY A 331 4.48 38.72 0.03
N TRP A 332 5.79 38.52 0.18
CA TRP A 332 6.40 38.17 1.46
C TRP A 332 6.14 39.28 2.49
N SER A 333 5.79 38.87 3.72
CA SER A 333 5.68 39.75 4.87
C SER A 333 6.44 39.15 6.06
N PRO A 334 6.94 39.98 6.99
CA PRO A 334 7.57 39.51 8.22
C PRO A 334 6.70 38.51 8.97
N ASP A 335 5.39 38.77 9.07
CA ASP A 335 4.43 37.89 9.75
C ASP A 335 4.32 36.51 9.07
N MET A 336 4.31 36.46 7.73
CA MET A 336 4.29 35.18 6.99
C MET A 336 5.58 34.40 7.18
N ASP A 337 6.73 35.10 7.24
CA ASP A 337 8.03 34.50 7.45
C ASP A 337 8.17 33.94 8.87
N GLU A 338 7.69 34.69 9.87
CA GLU A 338 7.63 34.26 11.25
C GLU A 338 6.76 33.00 11.39
N LEU A 339 5.56 33.00 10.80
CA LEU A 339 4.69 31.82 10.77
C LEU A 339 5.33 30.63 10.03
N ALA A 340 6.04 30.87 8.92
CA ALA A 340 6.71 29.80 8.17
C ALA A 340 7.93 29.21 8.91
N ARG A 341 8.57 30.00 9.77
CA ARG A 341 9.68 29.56 10.62
C ARG A 341 9.22 28.87 11.89
N GLN A 342 7.95 29.03 12.28
CA GLN A 342 7.39 28.29 13.40
C GLN A 342 7.48 26.79 13.08
N PRO A 343 8.11 25.98 13.95
CA PRO A 343 8.16 24.55 13.75
C PRO A 343 6.72 24.03 13.74
N ARG A 344 6.33 23.42 12.61
CA ARG A 344 4.96 22.90 12.44
C ARG A 344 4.59 21.84 13.48
N HIS A 345 5.59 21.16 14.00
CA HIS A 345 5.45 20.11 15.01
C HIS A 345 6.46 20.33 16.15
N GLY A 346 6.17 19.75 17.31
CA GLY A 346 7.07 19.79 18.47
C GLY A 346 8.47 19.20 18.19
N PRO A 347 9.46 19.51 19.05
CA PRO A 347 10.87 19.12 18.84
C PRO A 347 11.08 17.60 18.76
N ASN A 348 10.22 16.83 19.41
CA ASN A 348 10.30 15.37 19.49
C ASN A 348 9.50 14.65 18.39
N TYR A 349 8.72 15.37 17.58
CA TYR A 349 7.75 14.78 16.67
C TYR A 349 8.34 13.73 15.73
N LYS A 350 9.50 14.02 15.14
CA LYS A 350 10.13 13.09 14.17
C LYS A 350 10.58 11.79 14.84
N GLN A 351 11.17 11.87 16.02
CA GLN A 351 11.62 10.72 16.79
C GLN A 351 10.42 9.89 17.29
N LEU A 352 9.35 10.55 17.75
CA LEU A 352 8.10 9.88 18.16
C LEU A 352 7.41 9.21 16.98
N LEU A 353 7.39 9.87 15.81
CA LEU A 353 6.84 9.29 14.59
C LEU A 353 7.63 8.06 14.15
N HIS A 354 8.96 8.10 14.25
CA HIS A 354 9.80 6.95 13.95
C HIS A 354 9.54 5.79 14.94
N LEU A 355 9.48 6.09 16.24
CA LEU A 355 9.14 5.11 17.27
C LEU A 355 7.76 4.49 17.04
N LEU A 356 6.74 5.30 16.77
CA LEU A 356 5.38 4.83 16.47
C LEU A 356 5.36 3.90 15.25
N ASN A 357 6.06 4.27 14.17
CA ASN A 357 6.19 3.42 12.98
C ASN A 357 6.89 2.09 13.30
N ASP A 358 7.94 2.11 14.11
CA ASP A 358 8.62 0.89 14.58
C ASP A 358 7.64 0.00 15.38
N LEU A 359 6.85 0.58 16.27
CA LEU A 359 5.84 -0.16 17.04
C LEU A 359 4.74 -0.74 16.15
N GLN A 360 4.19 0.04 15.22
CA GLN A 360 3.14 -0.41 14.30
C GLN A 360 3.63 -1.55 13.39
N ASN A 361 4.89 -1.55 12.96
CA ASN A 361 5.45 -2.57 12.06
C ASN A 361 5.99 -3.81 12.79
N HIS A 362 6.06 -3.80 14.13
CA HIS A 362 6.55 -4.94 14.90
C HIS A 362 5.57 -6.13 14.83
N GLN A 363 6.07 -7.36 14.70
CA GLN A 363 5.24 -8.57 14.55
C GLN A 363 4.22 -8.81 15.69
N SER A 364 4.45 -8.23 16.87
CA SER A 364 3.56 -8.32 18.04
C SER A 364 2.58 -7.14 18.17
N SER A 365 2.53 -6.25 17.17
CA SER A 365 1.64 -5.08 17.17
C SER A 365 0.19 -5.38 16.78
N TRP A 366 -0.07 -6.54 16.17
CA TRP A 366 -1.35 -6.88 15.56
C TRP A 366 -2.60 -6.64 16.42
N PRO A 367 -2.62 -6.84 17.77
CA PRO A 367 -3.81 -6.55 18.58
C PRO A 367 -4.01 -5.06 18.88
N PHE A 368 -2.97 -4.25 18.67
CA PHE A 368 -2.88 -2.85 19.10
C PHE A 368 -2.99 -1.87 17.95
N LEU A 369 -3.09 -2.35 16.70
CA LEU A 369 -3.09 -1.48 15.52
C LEU A 369 -4.33 -0.59 15.42
N ASN A 370 -5.47 -1.06 15.94
CA ASN A 370 -6.76 -0.39 15.85
C ASN A 370 -7.53 -0.58 17.18
N PRO A 371 -8.57 0.23 17.43
CA PRO A 371 -9.46 0.03 18.58
C PRO A 371 -10.09 -1.37 18.59
N VAL A 372 -10.34 -1.90 19.79
CA VAL A 372 -11.05 -3.18 19.96
C VAL A 372 -12.49 -3.03 19.50
N ASN A 373 -12.92 -3.85 18.53
CA ASN A 373 -14.29 -3.77 18.02
C ASN A 373 -15.30 -4.27 19.08
N LYS A 374 -16.27 -3.42 19.44
CA LYS A 374 -17.33 -3.74 20.40
C LYS A 374 -18.20 -4.91 19.93
N ASP A 375 -18.41 -5.06 18.63
CA ASP A 375 -19.24 -6.16 18.10
C ASP A 375 -18.55 -7.52 18.27
N ASP A 376 -17.21 -7.54 18.20
CA ASP A 376 -16.39 -8.75 18.41
C ASP A 376 -16.14 -9.04 19.89
N VAL A 377 -16.14 -7.98 20.73
CA VAL A 377 -15.84 -8.03 22.16
C VAL A 377 -16.84 -7.17 22.96
N PRO A 378 -18.06 -7.68 23.22
CA PRO A 378 -19.15 -6.85 23.76
C PRO A 378 -18.90 -6.22 25.12
N ASP A 379 -18.18 -6.91 26.01
CA ASP A 379 -17.91 -6.50 27.39
C ASP A 379 -16.61 -5.68 27.55
N TYR A 380 -15.85 -5.44 26.47
CA TYR A 380 -14.54 -4.80 26.55
C TYR A 380 -14.60 -3.41 27.19
N TYR A 381 -15.50 -2.57 26.68
CA TYR A 381 -15.67 -1.18 27.15
C TYR A 381 -16.40 -1.08 28.50
N ASP A 382 -16.97 -2.18 28.98
CA ASP A 382 -17.50 -2.27 30.35
C ASP A 382 -16.35 -2.46 31.36
N VAL A 383 -15.27 -3.12 30.97
CA VAL A 383 -14.08 -3.39 31.80
C VAL A 383 -13.00 -2.31 31.63
N ILE A 384 -12.74 -1.88 30.40
CA ILE A 384 -11.71 -0.90 30.04
C ILE A 384 -12.37 0.46 29.79
N LYS A 385 -12.04 1.43 30.65
CA LYS A 385 -12.66 2.76 30.66
C LYS A 385 -11.93 3.78 29.79
N GLU A 386 -10.61 3.64 29.67
CA GLU A 386 -9.76 4.53 28.88
C GLU A 386 -9.06 3.69 27.81
N PRO A 387 -9.73 3.36 26.69
CA PRO A 387 -9.13 2.55 25.63
C PRO A 387 -8.00 3.34 24.94
N MET A 388 -6.95 2.63 24.54
CA MET A 388 -5.85 3.18 23.76
C MET A 388 -5.33 2.15 22.78
N ASP A 389 -4.91 2.61 21.60
CA ASP A 389 -4.34 1.81 20.52
C ASP A 389 -3.41 2.67 19.65
N LEU A 390 -2.60 2.03 18.80
CA LEU A 390 -1.58 2.70 18.00
C LEU A 390 -2.15 3.65 16.93
N SER A 391 -3.41 3.46 16.47
CA SER A 391 -4.05 4.41 15.55
C SER A 391 -4.53 5.65 16.28
N ALA A 392 -5.02 5.51 17.52
CA ALA A 392 -5.35 6.64 18.37
C ALA A 392 -4.08 7.45 18.73
N MET A 393 -2.98 6.77 19.07
CA MET A 393 -1.68 7.42 19.30
C MET A 393 -1.18 8.13 18.03
N GLU A 394 -1.35 7.54 16.84
CA GLU A 394 -1.01 8.20 15.57
C GLU A 394 -1.80 9.50 15.37
N ALA A 395 -3.11 9.48 15.62
CA ALA A 395 -3.94 10.67 15.53
C ALA A 395 -3.51 11.77 16.51
N LYS A 396 -3.20 11.39 17.76
CA LYS A 396 -2.69 12.32 18.79
C LYS A 396 -1.35 12.93 18.39
N LEU A 397 -0.43 12.14 17.84
CA LEU A 397 0.86 12.61 17.37
C LEU A 397 0.72 13.58 16.19
N LEU A 398 -0.10 13.25 15.18
CA LEU A 398 -0.37 14.12 14.03
C LEU A 398 -1.01 15.45 14.41
N ALA A 399 -1.72 15.49 15.53
CA ALA A 399 -2.34 16.68 16.10
C ALA A 399 -1.46 17.40 17.14
N ASP A 400 -0.16 17.05 17.23
CA ASP A 400 0.81 17.63 18.18
C ASP A 400 0.42 17.53 19.66
N GLN A 401 -0.34 16.49 20.05
CA GLN A 401 -0.79 16.30 21.44
C GLN A 401 0.25 15.59 22.33
N TYR A 402 1.45 15.31 21.81
CA TYR A 402 2.58 14.77 22.58
C TYR A 402 3.69 15.82 22.68
N GLU A 403 3.56 16.70 23.68
CA GLU A 403 4.56 17.73 23.96
C GLU A 403 5.89 17.11 24.42
N THR A 404 5.83 15.97 25.12
CA THR A 404 6.99 15.27 25.68
C THR A 404 6.95 13.78 25.36
N PRO A 405 8.11 13.08 25.31
CA PRO A 405 8.15 11.64 25.09
C PRO A 405 7.43 10.85 26.20
N GLU A 406 7.39 11.35 27.43
CA GLU A 406 6.69 10.75 28.57
C GLU A 406 5.18 10.69 28.34
N ALA A 407 4.59 11.70 27.69
CA ALA A 407 3.17 11.69 27.32
C ALA A 407 2.86 10.55 26.32
N PHE A 408 3.75 10.33 25.35
CA PHE A 408 3.64 9.20 24.42
C PHE A 408 3.80 7.85 25.14
N ILE A 409 4.79 7.75 26.04
CA ILE A 409 5.04 6.54 26.84
C ILE A 409 3.85 6.21 27.72
N THR A 410 3.20 7.22 28.32
CA THR A 410 2.01 7.05 29.17
C THR A 410 0.87 6.38 28.39
N ASP A 411 0.58 6.86 27.18
CA ASP A 411 -0.45 6.25 26.33
C ASP A 411 -0.06 4.82 25.88
N ALA A 412 1.22 4.60 25.56
CA ALA A 412 1.71 3.28 25.20
C ALA A 412 1.58 2.29 26.38
N GLN A 413 1.93 2.72 27.58
CA GLN A 413 1.77 1.93 28.81
C GLN A 413 0.29 1.65 29.09
N LEU A 414 -0.58 2.66 28.99
CA LEU A 414 -2.03 2.50 29.13
C LEU A 414 -2.57 1.43 28.18
N MET A 415 -2.12 1.44 26.92
CA MET A 415 -2.47 0.41 25.93
C MET A 415 -2.03 -1.00 26.37
N PHE A 416 -0.81 -1.16 26.87
CA PHE A 416 -0.31 -2.45 27.37
C PHE A 416 -1.02 -2.93 28.65
N ASP A 417 -1.29 -2.00 29.57
CA ASP A 417 -1.95 -2.29 30.84
C ASP A 417 -3.42 -2.62 30.65
N ASN A 418 -4.13 -1.92 29.75
CA ASN A 418 -5.48 -2.30 29.35
C ASN A 418 -5.53 -3.72 28.80
N CYS A 419 -4.55 -4.08 27.96
CA CYS A 419 -4.43 -5.43 27.43
C CYS A 419 -4.23 -6.46 28.55
N ARG A 420 -3.33 -6.20 29.50
CA ARG A 420 -3.09 -7.08 30.67
C ARG A 420 -4.30 -7.17 31.60
N LYS A 421 -4.98 -6.06 31.84
CA LYS A 421 -6.16 -5.95 32.71
C LYS A 421 -7.33 -6.77 32.17
N TYR A 422 -7.59 -6.67 30.87
CA TYR A 422 -8.66 -7.44 30.23
C TYR A 422 -8.25 -8.90 29.98
N ASN A 423 -7.01 -9.15 29.56
CA ASN A 423 -6.51 -10.49 29.22
C ASN A 423 -5.65 -11.07 30.36
N ILE A 424 -6.32 -11.69 31.33
CA ILE A 424 -5.68 -12.32 32.49
C ILE A 424 -4.83 -13.54 32.04
N GLY A 425 -3.64 -13.69 32.61
CA GLY A 425 -2.75 -14.85 32.40
C GLY A 425 -1.85 -14.73 31.17
N THR A 426 -1.31 -15.86 30.68
CA THR A 426 -0.32 -15.90 29.59
C THR A 426 -0.95 -16.07 28.21
N THR A 427 -1.99 -15.26 27.93
CA THR A 427 -2.67 -15.25 26.63
C THR A 427 -1.73 -14.79 25.50
N PRO A 428 -2.02 -15.12 24.22
CA PRO A 428 -1.30 -14.55 23.08
C PRO A 428 -1.27 -13.01 23.10
N TYR A 429 -2.34 -12.36 23.56
CA TYR A 429 -2.45 -10.90 23.68
C TYR A 429 -1.48 -10.36 24.74
N THR A 430 -1.48 -10.94 25.94
CA THR A 430 -0.58 -10.57 27.04
C THR A 430 0.89 -10.80 26.65
N LYS A 431 1.18 -11.89 25.94
CA LYS A 431 2.51 -12.17 25.38
C LYS A 431 2.91 -11.12 24.34
N SER A 432 1.99 -10.71 23.47
CA SER A 432 2.22 -9.67 22.47
C SER A 432 2.48 -8.30 23.13
N ALA A 433 1.69 -7.91 24.14
CA ALA A 433 1.90 -6.69 24.93
C ALA A 433 3.32 -6.65 25.51
N ASN A 434 3.71 -7.71 26.24
CA ASN A 434 5.03 -7.79 26.87
C ASN A 434 6.19 -7.84 25.87
N LYS A 435 5.98 -8.35 24.64
CA LYS A 435 6.99 -8.30 23.57
C LYS A 435 7.12 -6.90 22.99
N LEU A 436 5.99 -6.25 22.69
CA LEU A 436 5.97 -4.93 22.09
C LEU A 436 6.46 -3.84 23.06
N GLU A 437 6.09 -3.93 24.33
CA GLU A 437 6.56 -3.05 25.40
C GLU A 437 8.08 -3.14 25.58
N ARG A 438 8.65 -4.36 25.64
CA ARG A 438 10.11 -4.52 25.67
C ARG A 438 10.80 -3.94 24.45
N TYR A 439 10.19 -4.10 23.27
CA TYR A 439 10.71 -3.53 22.03
C TYR A 439 10.67 -1.98 22.06
N MET A 440 9.59 -1.39 22.58
CA MET A 440 9.48 0.05 22.80
C MET A 440 10.62 0.56 23.68
N TRP A 441 10.85 -0.06 24.83
CA TRP A 441 11.93 0.33 25.75
C TRP A 441 13.32 0.18 25.13
N GLN A 442 13.54 -0.87 24.33
CA GLN A 442 14.79 -1.02 23.58
C GLN A 442 15.02 0.15 22.61
N LYS A 443 13.96 0.59 21.91
CA LYS A 443 14.02 1.71 20.96
C LYS A 443 14.22 3.05 21.66
N LEU A 444 13.53 3.29 22.77
CA LEU A 444 13.70 4.49 23.59
C LEU A 444 15.14 4.63 24.10
N LYS A 445 15.74 3.53 24.62
CA LYS A 445 17.13 3.54 25.11
C LYS A 445 18.17 3.75 24.01
N ALA A 446 17.83 3.44 22.75
CA ALA A 446 18.70 3.69 21.61
C ALA A 446 18.72 5.17 21.18
N VAL A 447 17.79 6.00 21.68
CA VAL A 447 17.77 7.44 21.46
C VAL A 447 18.54 8.10 22.60
N PRO A 448 19.73 8.70 22.35
CA PRO A 448 20.57 9.26 23.41
C PRO A 448 19.84 10.26 24.31
N GLU A 449 19.00 11.11 23.73
CA GLU A 449 18.22 12.15 24.41
C GLU A 449 17.20 11.58 25.40
N TRP A 450 16.74 10.34 25.19
CA TRP A 450 15.71 9.67 25.99
C TRP A 450 16.25 8.47 26.77
N SER A 451 17.56 8.26 26.76
CA SER A 451 18.21 7.13 27.43
C SER A 451 18.02 7.12 28.96
N HIS A 452 17.66 8.26 29.53
CA HIS A 452 17.34 8.45 30.96
C HIS A 452 15.88 8.09 31.31
N LEU A 453 15.02 7.86 30.31
CA LEU A 453 13.65 7.42 30.52
C LEU A 453 13.67 5.93 30.86
N ASP A 454 13.15 5.59 32.03
CA ASP A 454 13.06 4.22 32.53
C ASP A 454 11.60 3.81 32.76
N ALA A 455 11.41 2.48 32.83
CA ALA A 455 10.11 1.83 32.93
C ALA A 455 9.44 1.93 34.30
#